data_AF-A0A947IJK7-F1
#
_entry.id   AF-A0A947IJK7-F1
#
_cell.length_a   1.000
_cell.length_b   1.000
_cell.length_c   1.000
_cell.angle_alpha   90.00
_cell.angle_beta   90.00
_cell.angle_gamma   90.00
#
_symmetry.space_group_name_H-M   'P 1'
#
loop_
_entity.id
_entity.type
_entity.pdbx_description
1 polymer ?
#
loop_
_entity_poly.entity_id
_entity_poly.type
_entity_poly.pdbx_seq_one_letter_code
_entity_poly.pdbx_strand_id
1 'polypeptide(L)'
;MRRSKADAEVTRARILDAAGKLFASQGITRTRLSDVAAEASVTRGAIYWHFKDKEALIEAMMDSVSAPTNAALEALSNTRQNEVLSLDMLRNVIIGAFERTNQLPALEQITRFVFRYALCKESESLTNRINVDRELAIDRLRRFIVTAQQAGLIMTD
;
A
#
# COMPACT_ATOMS: atom_id res chain seq x y z
N MET A 1 -32.26 3.25 -6.39
CA MET A 1 -31.56 4.21 -5.52
C MET A 1 -30.10 4.23 -5.94
N ARG A 2 -29.60 5.34 -6.50
CA ARG A 2 -28.21 5.44 -7.02
C ARG A 2 -27.28 5.58 -5.81
N ARG A 3 -26.46 4.55 -5.53
CA ARG A 3 -25.40 4.65 -4.52
C ARG A 3 -24.51 5.84 -4.86
N SER A 4 -24.22 6.68 -3.88
CA SER A 4 -23.29 7.78 -4.08
C SER A 4 -21.87 7.24 -4.29
N LYS A 5 -20.98 8.05 -4.87
CA LYS A 5 -19.56 7.68 -4.99
C LYS A 5 -18.95 7.38 -3.61
N ALA A 6 -19.37 8.10 -2.58
CA ALA A 6 -18.94 7.87 -1.20
C ALA A 6 -19.36 6.48 -0.67
N ASP A 7 -20.59 6.05 -0.94
CA ASP A 7 -21.08 4.73 -0.50
C ASP A 7 -20.30 3.58 -1.18
N ALA A 8 -19.91 3.78 -2.43
CA ALA A 8 -19.07 2.83 -3.17
C ALA A 8 -17.67 2.72 -2.55
N GLU A 9 -17.04 3.84 -2.17
CA GLU A 9 -15.72 3.83 -1.50
C GLU A 9 -15.77 3.17 -0.11
N VAL A 10 -16.82 3.44 0.68
CA VAL A 10 -17.02 2.79 1.98
C VAL A 10 -17.19 1.27 1.81
N THR A 11 -17.97 0.85 0.81
CA THR A 11 -18.15 -0.57 0.49
C THR A 11 -16.83 -1.21 0.05
N ARG A 12 -16.07 -0.52 -0.79
CA ARG A 12 -14.75 -0.96 -1.26
C ARG A 12 -13.79 -1.17 -0.09
N ALA A 13 -13.71 -0.22 0.83
CA ALA A 13 -12.85 -0.32 2.02
C ALA A 13 -13.22 -1.54 2.89
N ARG A 14 -14.52 -1.80 3.10
CA ARG A 14 -14.99 -3.00 3.82
C ARG A 14 -14.58 -4.31 3.15
N ILE A 15 -14.63 -4.37 1.81
CA ILE A 15 -14.20 -5.56 1.07
C ILE A 15 -12.70 -5.80 1.24
N LEU A 16 -11.87 -4.74 1.17
CA LEU A 16 -10.42 -4.85 1.38
C LEU A 16 -10.07 -5.33 2.80
N ASP A 17 -10.80 -4.85 3.82
CA ASP A 17 -10.64 -5.29 5.21
C ASP A 17 -10.98 -6.79 5.38
N ALA A 18 -12.14 -7.21 4.88
CA ALA A 18 -12.56 -8.62 4.89
C ALA A 18 -11.55 -9.53 4.18
N ALA A 19 -11.03 -9.09 3.04
CA ALA A 19 -10.00 -9.82 2.30
C ALA A 19 -8.71 -9.96 3.12
N GLY A 20 -8.25 -8.87 3.75
CA GLY A 20 -7.07 -8.88 4.63
C GLY A 20 -7.20 -9.89 5.77
N LYS A 21 -8.36 -9.93 6.44
CA LYS A 21 -8.67 -10.89 7.51
C LYS A 21 -8.60 -12.34 7.03
N LEU A 22 -9.29 -12.65 5.94
CA LEU A 22 -9.35 -14.01 5.41
C LEU A 22 -7.99 -14.47 4.85
N PHE A 23 -7.26 -13.60 4.16
CA PHE A 23 -5.91 -13.95 3.68
C PHE A 23 -4.94 -14.18 4.85
N ALA A 24 -5.04 -13.39 5.92
CA ALA A 24 -4.20 -13.58 7.10
C ALA A 24 -4.53 -14.86 7.89
N SER A 25 -5.80 -15.28 7.93
CA SER A 25 -6.26 -16.42 8.72
C SER A 25 -6.12 -17.77 8.00
N GLN A 26 -6.43 -17.83 6.70
CA GLN A 26 -6.49 -19.07 5.93
C GLN A 26 -5.70 -19.07 4.61
N GLY A 27 -5.08 -17.94 4.26
CA GLY A 27 -4.27 -17.79 3.04
C GLY A 27 -5.08 -17.45 1.78
N ILE A 28 -4.38 -16.98 0.73
CA ILE A 28 -4.98 -16.54 -0.54
C ILE A 28 -5.62 -17.69 -1.30
N THR A 29 -4.93 -18.83 -1.37
CA THR A 29 -5.35 -19.97 -2.21
C THR A 29 -6.70 -20.53 -1.75
N ARG A 30 -6.93 -20.55 -0.43
CA ARG A 30 -8.17 -21.08 0.16
C ARG A 30 -9.31 -20.07 0.22
N THR A 31 -9.02 -18.79 0.04
CA THR A 31 -10.03 -17.72 0.11
C THR A 31 -10.66 -17.46 -1.26
N ARG A 32 -11.99 -17.54 -1.34
CA ARG A 32 -12.78 -17.21 -2.53
C ARG A 32 -13.36 -15.80 -2.41
N LEU A 33 -13.64 -15.15 -3.54
CA LEU A 33 -14.35 -13.86 -3.55
C LEU A 33 -15.74 -13.95 -2.88
N SER A 34 -16.41 -15.10 -2.94
CA SER A 34 -17.67 -15.32 -2.21
C SER A 34 -17.50 -15.23 -0.69
N ASP A 35 -16.38 -15.71 -0.17
CA ASP A 35 -16.09 -15.74 1.26
C ASP A 35 -15.81 -14.31 1.74
N VAL A 36 -15.05 -13.56 0.93
CA VAL A 36 -14.81 -12.12 1.14
C VAL A 36 -16.12 -11.33 1.09
N ALA A 37 -17.03 -11.64 0.17
CA ALA A 37 -18.32 -10.97 0.09
C ALA A 37 -19.18 -11.21 1.34
N ALA A 38 -19.20 -12.46 1.83
CA ALA A 38 -19.90 -12.84 3.04
C ALA A 38 -19.31 -12.12 4.27
N GLU A 39 -18.00 -12.17 4.46
CA GLU A 39 -17.28 -11.49 5.54
C GLU A 39 -17.49 -9.98 5.50
N ALA A 40 -17.41 -9.38 4.30
CA ALA A 40 -17.65 -7.95 4.11
C ALA A 40 -19.13 -7.56 4.23
N SER A 41 -20.06 -8.51 4.44
CA SER A 41 -21.51 -8.27 4.47
C SER A 41 -22.03 -7.54 3.22
N VAL A 42 -21.57 -7.97 2.05
CA VAL A 42 -22.01 -7.47 0.73
C VAL A 42 -22.53 -8.62 -0.13
N THR A 43 -23.34 -8.31 -1.14
CA THR A 43 -23.80 -9.34 -2.07
C THR A 43 -22.67 -9.83 -2.96
N ARG A 44 -22.78 -11.06 -3.47
CA ARG A 44 -21.84 -11.59 -4.46
C ARG A 44 -21.74 -10.69 -5.70
N GLY A 45 -22.86 -10.12 -6.16
CA GLY A 45 -22.84 -9.15 -7.27
C GLY A 45 -22.08 -7.87 -6.93
N ALA A 46 -22.18 -7.38 -5.70
CA ALA A 46 -21.47 -6.17 -5.26
C ALA A 46 -19.95 -6.36 -5.24
N ILE A 47 -19.43 -7.52 -4.82
CA ILE A 47 -17.98 -7.74 -4.87
C ILE A 47 -17.46 -7.77 -6.31
N TYR A 48 -18.17 -8.42 -7.24
CA TYR A 48 -17.77 -8.46 -8.65
C TYR A 48 -17.87 -7.11 -9.36
N TRP A 49 -18.71 -6.21 -8.86
CA TRP A 49 -18.73 -4.82 -9.33
C TRP A 49 -17.47 -4.04 -8.94
N HIS A 50 -16.87 -4.35 -7.79
CA HIS A 50 -15.63 -3.71 -7.33
C HIS A 50 -14.36 -4.42 -7.80
N PHE A 51 -14.40 -5.74 -7.98
CA PHE A 51 -13.24 -6.59 -8.27
C PHE A 51 -13.64 -7.72 -9.21
N LYS A 52 -13.07 -7.73 -10.42
CA LYS A 52 -13.34 -8.75 -11.43
C LYS A 52 -12.91 -10.16 -10.99
N ASP A 53 -11.81 -10.26 -10.26
CA ASP A 53 -11.15 -11.49 -9.85
C ASP A 53 -10.37 -11.28 -8.54
N LYS A 54 -9.77 -12.36 -8.02
CA LYS A 54 -9.03 -12.33 -6.76
C LYS A 54 -7.73 -11.54 -6.92
N GLU A 55 -7.14 -11.58 -8.09
CA GLU A 55 -5.94 -10.85 -8.48
C GLU A 55 -6.17 -9.34 -8.38
N ALA A 56 -7.24 -8.80 -8.97
CA ALA A 56 -7.61 -7.39 -8.89
C ALA A 56 -7.91 -6.93 -7.46
N LEU A 57 -8.45 -7.82 -6.62
CA LEU A 57 -8.62 -7.55 -5.19
C LEU A 57 -7.27 -7.43 -4.47
N ILE A 58 -6.35 -8.34 -4.72
CA ILE A 58 -5.00 -8.29 -4.14
C ILE A 58 -4.25 -7.05 -4.62
N GLU A 59 -4.31 -6.72 -5.91
CA GLU A 59 -3.67 -5.52 -6.48
C GLU A 59 -4.14 -4.25 -5.77
N ALA A 60 -5.45 -4.11 -5.58
CA ALA A 60 -6.02 -2.98 -4.86
C ALA A 60 -5.62 -2.92 -3.38
N MET A 61 -5.47 -4.07 -2.73
CA MET A 61 -4.95 -4.14 -1.36
C MET A 61 -3.50 -3.65 -1.32
N MET A 62 -2.67 -4.04 -2.28
CA MET A 62 -1.29 -3.54 -2.38
C MET A 62 -1.26 -2.04 -2.60
N ASP A 63 -2.07 -1.51 -3.52
CA ASP A 63 -2.15 -0.07 -3.78
C ASP A 63 -2.58 0.72 -2.54
N SER A 64 -3.51 0.18 -1.74
CA SER A 64 -3.94 0.84 -0.50
C SER A 64 -2.81 1.02 0.52
N VAL A 65 -1.81 0.14 0.49
CA VAL A 65 -0.63 0.21 1.37
C VAL A 65 0.49 1.05 0.74
N SER A 66 0.82 0.82 -0.52
CA SER A 66 2.00 1.42 -1.14
C SER A 66 1.77 2.83 -1.68
N ALA A 67 0.58 3.14 -2.22
CA ALA A 67 0.33 4.38 -2.94
C ALA A 67 0.62 5.66 -2.13
N PRO A 68 0.21 5.80 -0.85
CA PRO A 68 0.46 7.05 -0.13
C PRO A 68 1.94 7.21 0.25
N THR A 69 2.67 6.11 0.47
CA THR A 69 4.13 6.16 0.71
C THR A 69 4.87 6.49 -0.58
N ASN A 70 4.46 5.90 -1.70
CA ASN A 70 5.02 6.19 -3.01
C ASN A 70 4.82 7.65 -3.41
N ALA A 71 3.62 8.20 -3.20
CA ALA A 71 3.32 9.60 -3.45
C ALA A 71 4.19 10.53 -2.57
N ALA A 72 4.37 10.18 -1.30
CA ALA A 72 5.20 10.95 -0.38
C ALA A 72 6.69 10.90 -0.77
N LEU A 73 7.24 9.74 -1.12
CA LEU A 73 8.61 9.59 -1.62
C LEU A 73 8.84 10.30 -2.95
N GLU A 74 7.85 10.29 -3.83
CA GLU A 74 7.91 11.03 -5.09
C GLU A 74 7.94 12.53 -4.85
N ALA A 75 7.08 13.04 -3.97
CA ALA A 75 7.09 14.43 -3.55
C ALA A 75 8.44 14.84 -2.97
N LEU A 76 9.04 14.01 -2.10
CA LEU A 76 10.41 14.23 -1.58
C LEU A 76 11.46 14.30 -2.68
N SER A 77 11.38 13.41 -3.67
CA SER A 77 12.37 13.36 -4.76
C SER A 77 12.27 14.54 -5.73
N ASN A 78 11.13 15.24 -5.72
CA ASN A 78 10.83 16.36 -6.61
C ASN A 78 11.02 17.74 -5.94
N THR A 79 11.42 17.78 -4.67
CA THR A 79 11.78 19.03 -3.97
C THR A 79 12.90 19.74 -4.73
N ARG A 80 12.62 20.94 -5.26
CA ARG A 80 13.57 21.69 -6.10
C ARG A 80 14.74 22.21 -5.25
N GLN A 81 15.90 22.44 -5.89
CA GLN A 81 17.13 22.99 -5.30
C GLN A 81 16.95 24.31 -4.51
N ASN A 82 15.82 25.02 -4.64
CA ASN A 82 15.51 26.29 -3.96
C ASN A 82 14.44 26.18 -2.86
N GLU A 83 13.87 24.99 -2.61
CA GLU A 83 13.06 24.74 -1.41
C GLU A 83 13.99 24.23 -0.30
N VAL A 84 13.70 24.61 0.97
CA VAL A 84 14.50 24.15 2.12
C VAL A 84 14.31 22.64 2.25
N LEU A 85 15.28 21.89 1.74
CA LEU A 85 15.41 20.46 2.01
C LEU A 85 15.64 20.30 3.52
N SER A 86 14.83 19.46 4.17
CA SER A 86 14.98 19.15 5.59
C SER A 86 14.86 17.65 5.81
N LEU A 87 15.69 17.13 6.71
CA LEU A 87 15.55 15.76 7.21
C LEU A 87 14.19 15.53 7.88
N ASP A 88 13.50 16.57 8.33
CA ASP A 88 12.11 16.47 8.80
C ASP A 88 11.16 15.97 7.73
N MET A 89 11.41 16.29 6.45
CA MET A 89 10.58 15.79 5.36
C MET A 89 10.74 14.27 5.22
N LEU A 90 11.97 13.77 5.25
CA LEU A 90 12.24 12.32 5.26
C LEU A 90 11.66 11.65 6.50
N ARG A 91 11.85 12.26 7.68
CA ARG A 91 11.26 11.80 8.95
C ARG A 91 9.74 11.69 8.84
N ASN A 92 9.05 12.68 8.28
CA ASN A 92 7.60 12.67 8.13
C ASN A 92 7.12 11.57 7.18
N VAL A 93 7.86 11.29 6.10
CA VAL A 93 7.53 10.17 5.21
C VAL A 93 7.70 8.83 5.91
N ILE A 94 8.79 8.65 6.66
CA ILE A 94 9.05 7.42 7.43
C ILE A 94 7.97 7.23 8.50
N ILE A 95 7.76 8.23 9.36
CA ILE A 95 6.75 8.19 10.43
C ILE A 95 5.37 7.98 9.84
N GLY A 96 4.99 8.74 8.81
CA GLY A 96 3.70 8.61 8.17
C GLY A 96 3.49 7.24 7.50
N ALA A 97 4.54 6.57 7.03
CA ALA A 97 4.44 5.19 6.56
C ALA A 97 4.15 4.21 7.71
N PHE A 98 4.80 4.38 8.87
CA PHE A 98 4.57 3.54 10.06
C PHE A 98 3.21 3.81 10.71
N GLU A 99 2.81 5.06 10.92
CA GLU A 99 1.54 5.42 11.56
C GLU A 99 0.34 4.89 10.76
N ARG A 100 0.41 4.89 9.43
CA ARG A 100 -0.64 4.34 8.57
C ARG A 100 -0.85 2.84 8.76
N THR A 101 0.20 2.09 9.07
CA THR A 101 0.07 0.66 9.41
C THR A 101 -0.65 0.44 10.75
N ASN A 102 -0.66 1.45 11.62
CA ASN A 102 -1.18 1.36 12.98
C ASN A 102 -2.60 1.95 13.14
N GLN A 103 -3.04 2.82 12.22
CA GLN A 103 -4.31 3.56 12.34
C GLN A 103 -5.50 2.88 11.62
N LEU A 104 -5.26 1.86 10.81
CA LEU A 104 -6.32 1.13 10.11
C LEU A 104 -6.12 -0.37 10.34
N PRO A 105 -6.94 -1.04 11.18
CA PRO A 105 -6.85 -2.49 11.41
C PRO A 105 -6.90 -3.30 10.10
N ALA A 106 -7.55 -2.74 9.08
CA ALA A 106 -7.56 -3.22 7.70
C ALA A 106 -6.16 -3.16 7.07
N LEU A 107 -5.49 -2.01 7.10
CA LEU A 107 -4.14 -1.85 6.56
C LEU A 107 -3.11 -2.64 7.35
N GLU A 108 -3.27 -2.82 8.66
CA GLU A 108 -2.35 -3.64 9.46
C GLU A 108 -2.33 -5.09 8.96
N GLN A 109 -3.50 -5.68 8.75
CA GLN A 109 -3.62 -7.06 8.27
C GLN A 109 -3.16 -7.20 6.83
N ILE A 110 -3.49 -6.23 5.97
CA ILE A 110 -2.99 -6.17 4.60
C ILE A 110 -1.46 -6.04 4.59
N THR A 111 -0.91 -5.15 5.40
CA THR A 111 0.53 -4.93 5.55
C THR A 111 1.20 -6.20 6.03
N ARG A 112 0.72 -6.81 7.12
CA ARG A 112 1.23 -8.07 7.65
C ARG A 112 1.21 -9.18 6.59
N PHE A 113 0.13 -9.25 5.82
CA PHE A 113 0.00 -10.17 4.71
C PHE A 113 1.04 -9.86 3.61
N VAL A 114 1.11 -8.64 3.07
CA VAL A 114 2.06 -8.25 2.01
C VAL A 114 3.49 -8.49 2.45
N PHE A 115 3.88 -8.11 3.68
CA PHE A 115 5.21 -8.34 4.22
C PHE A 115 5.52 -9.83 4.38
N ARG A 116 4.62 -10.62 5.00
CA ARG A 116 4.80 -12.08 5.12
C ARG A 116 4.97 -12.72 3.74
N TYR A 117 4.14 -12.31 2.79
CA TYR A 117 4.08 -12.88 1.46
C TYR A 117 5.28 -12.52 0.59
N ALA A 118 5.75 -11.26 0.67
CA ALA A 118 6.99 -10.80 0.03
C ALA A 118 8.21 -11.59 0.49
N LEU A 119 8.28 -11.91 1.79
CA LEU A 119 9.39 -12.64 2.38
C LEU A 119 9.34 -14.14 2.05
N CYS A 120 8.15 -14.70 1.85
CA CYS A 120 7.94 -16.14 1.63
C CYS A 120 7.84 -16.55 0.13
N LYS A 121 7.87 -15.61 -0.82
CA LYS A 121 7.85 -15.85 -2.29
C LYS A 121 6.68 -16.71 -2.80
N GLU A 122 5.50 -16.57 -2.20
CA GLU A 122 4.35 -17.44 -2.50
C GLU A 122 3.61 -17.09 -3.81
N SER A 123 3.89 -15.95 -4.45
CA SER A 123 3.48 -15.63 -5.85
C SER A 123 4.55 -14.81 -6.54
N GLU A 124 4.89 -15.25 -7.74
CA GLU A 124 5.88 -14.62 -8.60
C GLU A 124 5.46 -13.20 -9.03
N SER A 125 4.21 -13.02 -9.47
CA SER A 125 3.69 -11.71 -9.89
C SER A 125 3.74 -10.67 -8.77
N LEU A 126 3.28 -11.05 -7.57
CA LEU A 126 3.29 -10.17 -6.40
C LEU A 126 4.71 -9.88 -5.93
N THR A 127 5.57 -10.89 -5.93
CA THR A 127 7.00 -10.73 -5.60
C THR A 127 7.67 -9.75 -6.56
N ASN A 128 7.42 -9.88 -7.87
CA ASN A 128 7.96 -8.97 -8.88
C ASN A 128 7.49 -7.54 -8.67
N ARG A 129 6.19 -7.33 -8.43
CA ARG A 129 5.64 -6.00 -8.14
C ARG A 129 6.28 -5.35 -6.91
N ILE A 130 6.40 -6.10 -5.81
CA ILE A 130 7.02 -5.60 -4.57
C ILE A 130 8.49 -5.25 -4.79
N ASN A 131 9.22 -6.05 -5.58
CA ASN A 131 10.60 -5.76 -5.92
C ASN A 131 10.72 -4.47 -6.74
N VAL A 132 9.86 -4.27 -7.74
CA VAL A 132 9.82 -3.03 -8.54
C VAL A 132 9.50 -1.83 -7.66
N ASP A 133 8.47 -1.90 -6.82
CA ASP A 133 8.10 -0.82 -5.89
C ASP A 133 9.26 -0.49 -4.93
N ARG A 134 9.97 -1.52 -4.45
CA ARG A 134 11.15 -1.36 -3.58
C ARG A 134 12.30 -0.69 -4.32
N GLU A 135 12.61 -1.09 -5.55
CA GLU A 135 13.68 -0.47 -6.36
C GLU A 135 13.37 1.01 -6.60
N LEU A 136 12.13 1.35 -6.98
CA LEU A 136 11.69 2.73 -7.15
C LEU A 136 11.80 3.55 -5.86
N ALA A 137 11.43 2.96 -4.72
CA ALA A 137 11.57 3.62 -3.42
C ALA A 137 13.04 3.88 -3.07
N ILE A 138 13.93 2.90 -3.28
CA ILE A 138 15.38 3.04 -3.06
C ILE A 138 15.96 4.15 -3.95
N ASP A 139 15.58 4.19 -5.22
CA ASP A 139 16.08 5.21 -6.16
C ASP A 139 15.59 6.61 -5.81
N ARG A 140 14.34 6.76 -5.37
CA ARG A 140 13.81 8.05 -4.85
C ARG A 140 14.59 8.50 -3.60
N LEU A 141 14.85 7.59 -2.66
CA LEU A 141 15.62 7.89 -1.46
C LEU A 141 17.07 8.25 -1.78
N ARG A 142 17.73 7.52 -2.69
CA ARG A 142 19.09 7.84 -3.15
C ARG A 142 19.17 9.22 -3.76
N ARG A 143 18.24 9.56 -4.66
CA ARG A 143 18.17 10.90 -5.26
C ARG A 143 18.03 11.99 -4.19
N PHE A 144 17.11 11.81 -3.24
CA PHE A 144 16.94 12.75 -2.13
C PHE A 144 18.24 12.92 -1.32
N ILE A 145 18.91 11.82 -0.94
CA ILE A 145 20.16 11.87 -0.16
C ILE A 145 21.25 12.61 -0.93
N VAL A 146 21.43 12.32 -2.21
CA VAL A 146 22.42 13.01 -3.07
C VAL A 146 22.13 14.50 -3.13
N THR A 147 20.88 14.90 -3.33
CA THR A 147 20.50 16.33 -3.33
C THR A 147 20.73 16.98 -1.97
N ALA A 148 20.42 16.29 -0.87
CA ALA A 148 20.66 16.80 0.47
C ALA A 148 22.16 16.95 0.80
N GLN A 149 23.01 16.04 0.31
CA GLN A 149 24.48 16.14 0.42
C GLN A 149 25.02 17.34 -0.37
N GLN A 150 24.56 17.53 -1.61
CA GLN A 150 24.93 18.70 -2.43
C GLN A 150 24.51 20.02 -1.80
N ALA A 151 23.41 20.02 -1.04
CA ALA A 151 22.93 21.17 -0.27
C ALA A 151 23.66 21.36 1.09
N GLY A 152 24.60 20.47 1.45
CA GLY A 152 25.35 20.54 2.71
C GLY A 152 24.54 20.15 3.95
N LEU A 153 23.39 19.47 3.78
CA LEU A 153 22.49 19.08 4.87
C LEU A 153 22.85 17.72 5.49
N ILE A 154 23.55 16.88 4.74
CA ILE A 154 24.01 15.56 5.16
C ILE A 154 25.51 15.53 4.91
N MET A 155 26.30 15.28 5.96
CA MET A 155 27.73 15.03 5.83
C MET A 155 27.95 13.63 5.27
N THR A 156 28.89 13.49 4.34
CA THR A 156 29.49 12.20 3.98
C THR A 156 30.82 12.09 4.70
N ASP A 157 31.01 11.00 5.43
CA ASP A 157 32.31 10.62 5.98
C ASP A 157 33.35 10.35 4.87
#